data_AF-A0A2V4D440-F1
#
_entry.id   AF-A0A2V4D440-F1
#
_cell.length_a   1.000
_cell.length_b   1.000
_cell.length_c   1.000
_cell.angle_alpha   90.00
_cell.angle_beta   90.00
_cell.angle_gamma   90.00
#
_symmetry.space_group_name_H-M   'P 1'
#
loop_
_entity.id
_entity.type
_entity.pdbx_description
1 polymer ?
#
loop_
_entity_poly.entity_id
_entity_poly.type
_entity_poly.pdbx_seq_one_letter_code
_entity_poly.pdbx_strand_id
1 'polypeptide(L)'
;MMKNEMNMLDGTTTEGIPYTPKGGRPTVIYHPAAGGHWIASWQIAASLGTPFVLVANDIYPHTPDDGLQGVVDADGNCPFQKVGYTDYHGSKLYHNVSLDVAHWLEMNQGDGGQKLASMPFVDILYVDWLDDWIPTPVAGLDVDFSDYAKAFAHKVRDGGLILLDLKDAAICQLAIQCPPAA
;
A
#
# COMPACT_ATOMS: atom_id res chain seq x y z
N MET A 1 -30.29 -3.01 11.29
CA MET A 1 -29.02 -2.28 11.13
C MET A 1 -27.91 -3.21 11.57
N MET A 2 -27.15 -3.78 10.63
CA MET A 2 -25.92 -4.50 10.98
C MET A 2 -24.85 -3.45 11.23
N LYS A 3 -24.19 -3.51 12.39
CA LYS A 3 -22.99 -2.73 12.66
C LYS A 3 -21.86 -3.39 11.88
N ASN A 4 -21.29 -2.70 10.90
CA ASN A 4 -20.01 -3.08 10.31
C ASN A 4 -18.94 -2.82 11.36
N GLU A 5 -18.65 -3.80 12.20
CA GLU A 5 -17.57 -3.70 13.18
C GLU A 5 -16.25 -4.03 12.44
N MET A 6 -15.44 -3.00 12.20
CA MET A 6 -14.05 -3.15 11.75
C MET A 6 -13.25 -3.73 12.91
N ASN A 7 -12.68 -4.92 12.73
CA ASN A 7 -11.82 -5.52 13.72
C ASN A 7 -10.43 -4.89 13.67
N MET A 8 -9.98 -4.47 14.85
CA MET A 8 -8.71 -3.81 15.05
C MET A 8 -7.64 -4.77 15.55
N LEU A 9 -6.48 -4.80 14.89
CA LEU A 9 -5.32 -5.55 15.39
C LEU A 9 -4.27 -4.58 15.94
N ASP A 10 -3.95 -4.73 17.23
CA ASP A 10 -2.79 -4.07 17.84
C ASP A 10 -1.52 -4.77 17.30
N GLY A 11 -0.43 -4.02 17.08
CA GLY A 11 0.75 -4.53 16.38
C GLY A 11 1.57 -5.58 17.15
N THR A 12 0.97 -6.33 18.08
CA THR A 12 1.65 -7.27 18.98
C THR A 12 1.51 -8.74 18.55
N THR A 13 0.79 -9.04 17.47
CA THR A 13 0.53 -10.42 17.05
C THR A 13 1.76 -11.08 16.42
N THR A 14 2.20 -12.21 16.98
CA THR A 14 3.27 -13.07 16.44
C THR A 14 2.85 -13.89 15.20
N GLU A 15 1.63 -13.73 14.71
CA GLU A 15 1.03 -14.58 13.65
C GLU A 15 1.28 -14.08 12.21
N GLY A 16 2.18 -13.10 12.01
CA GLY A 16 2.44 -12.53 10.70
C GLY A 16 1.34 -11.56 10.24
N ILE A 17 1.36 -11.16 8.96
CA ILE A 17 0.36 -10.22 8.41
C ILE A 17 -0.99 -10.95 8.34
N PRO A 18 -2.08 -10.38 8.90
CA PRO A 18 -3.41 -10.98 9.00
C PRO A 18 -4.17 -10.93 7.65
N TYR A 19 -3.51 -11.36 6.58
CA TYR A 19 -4.03 -11.37 5.22
C TYR A 19 -3.78 -12.74 4.60
N THR A 20 -4.83 -13.34 4.03
CA THR A 20 -4.71 -14.59 3.27
C THR A 20 -4.79 -14.28 1.77
N PRO A 21 -3.70 -14.44 1.01
CA PRO A 21 -3.71 -14.26 -0.44
C PRO A 21 -4.79 -15.14 -1.10
N LYS A 22 -5.60 -14.55 -1.98
CA LYS A 22 -6.57 -15.31 -2.78
C LYS A 22 -5.86 -15.98 -3.96
N GLY A 23 -6.06 -17.28 -4.13
CA GLY A 23 -5.49 -18.02 -5.26
C GLY A 23 -5.99 -17.55 -6.63
N GLY A 24 -5.21 -17.82 -7.68
CA GLY A 24 -5.58 -17.55 -9.07
C GLY A 24 -5.32 -16.14 -9.59
N ARG A 25 -4.77 -15.23 -8.77
CA ARG A 25 -4.32 -13.89 -9.18
C ARG A 25 -3.25 -13.36 -8.21
N PRO A 26 -2.42 -12.37 -8.63
CA PRO A 26 -1.51 -11.70 -7.71
C PRO A 26 -2.29 -10.85 -6.69
N THR A 27 -1.69 -10.68 -5.50
CA THR A 27 -2.12 -9.69 -4.51
C THR A 27 -1.79 -8.30 -5.04
N VAL A 28 -2.77 -7.41 -5.11
CA VAL A 28 -2.59 -6.01 -5.51
C VAL A 28 -2.50 -5.15 -4.26
N ILE A 29 -1.34 -4.54 -4.04
CA ILE A 29 -1.11 -3.55 -2.99
C ILE A 29 -1.09 -2.18 -3.62
N TYR A 30 -1.80 -1.22 -3.01
CA TYR A 30 -1.68 0.19 -3.37
C TYR A 30 -1.13 1.00 -2.19
N HIS A 31 -0.15 1.85 -2.49
CA HIS A 31 0.48 2.76 -1.56
C HIS A 31 0.41 4.19 -2.15
N PRO A 32 -0.61 4.98 -1.77
CA PRO A 32 -0.70 6.40 -2.09
C PRO A 32 0.32 7.22 -1.30
N ALA A 33 0.74 8.36 -1.84
CA ALA A 33 1.72 9.28 -1.23
C ALA A 33 3.01 8.59 -0.74
N ALA A 34 3.45 7.56 -1.46
CA ALA A 34 4.43 6.62 -0.97
C ALA A 34 5.85 7.18 -0.83
N GLY A 35 6.19 8.32 -1.44
CA GLY A 35 7.53 8.90 -1.47
C GLY A 35 8.63 7.84 -1.70
N GLY A 36 9.58 7.75 -0.78
CA GLY A 36 10.55 6.65 -0.67
C GLY A 36 10.14 5.54 0.32
N HIS A 37 8.99 5.66 0.96
CA HIS A 37 8.44 4.73 1.94
C HIS A 37 7.76 3.51 1.32
N TRP A 38 7.61 3.46 -0.01
CA TRP A 38 7.20 2.25 -0.72
C TRP A 38 8.03 1.01 -0.33
N ILE A 39 9.27 1.19 0.12
CA ILE A 39 10.14 0.13 0.64
C ILE A 39 9.44 -0.66 1.76
N ALA A 40 8.72 0.01 2.68
CA ALA A 40 8.01 -0.66 3.78
C ALA A 40 6.88 -1.55 3.25
N SER A 41 6.03 -1.00 2.38
CA SER A 41 4.97 -1.78 1.71
C SER A 41 5.52 -2.90 0.82
N TRP A 42 6.71 -2.73 0.25
CA TRP A 42 7.39 -3.77 -0.51
C TRP A 42 7.80 -4.95 0.37
N GLN A 43 8.40 -4.69 1.54
CA GLN A 43 8.79 -5.75 2.47
C GLN A 43 7.57 -6.55 2.95
N ILE A 44 6.46 -5.85 3.24
CA ILE A 44 5.18 -6.48 3.57
C ILE A 44 4.71 -7.37 2.42
N ALA A 45 4.66 -6.84 1.20
CA ALA A 45 4.23 -7.60 0.03
C ALA A 45 5.13 -8.83 -0.24
N ALA A 46 6.45 -8.66 -0.16
CA ALA A 46 7.42 -9.73 -0.34
C ALA A 46 7.27 -10.82 0.74
N SER A 47 7.00 -10.43 1.99
CA SER A 47 6.81 -11.37 3.10
C SER A 47 5.56 -12.26 2.96
N LEU A 48 4.61 -11.89 2.10
CA LEU A 48 3.44 -12.73 1.80
C LEU A 48 3.82 -14.02 1.06
N GLY A 49 5.02 -14.11 0.48
CA GLY A 49 5.51 -15.30 -0.22
C GLY A 49 4.64 -15.76 -1.40
N THR A 50 3.81 -14.85 -1.95
CA THR A 50 2.90 -15.12 -3.06
C THR A 50 3.03 -14.03 -4.13
N PRO A 51 2.60 -14.28 -5.38
CA PRO A 51 2.70 -13.28 -6.43
C PRO A 51 1.97 -11.97 -6.07
N PHE A 52 2.57 -10.82 -6.40
CA PHE A 52 2.00 -9.52 -6.06
C PHE A 52 2.32 -8.40 -7.05
N VAL A 53 1.54 -7.32 -7.01
CA VAL A 53 1.83 -6.06 -7.68
C VAL A 53 1.75 -4.97 -6.62
N LEU A 54 2.85 -4.25 -6.39
CA LEU A 54 2.84 -3.03 -5.59
C LEU A 54 2.73 -1.84 -6.52
N VAL A 55 1.61 -1.13 -6.44
CA VAL A 55 1.40 0.16 -7.09
C VAL A 55 1.73 1.25 -6.07
N ALA A 56 2.90 1.85 -6.20
CA ALA A 56 3.32 2.99 -5.39
C ALA A 56 3.08 4.28 -6.20
N ASN A 57 2.49 5.28 -5.57
CA ASN A 57 2.13 6.52 -6.21
C ASN A 57 2.55 7.71 -5.35
N ASP A 58 3.16 8.72 -5.96
CA ASP A 58 3.51 9.96 -5.29
C ASP A 58 3.53 11.14 -6.27
N ILE A 59 3.41 12.39 -5.80
CA ILE A 59 3.58 13.58 -6.65
C ILE A 59 5.05 13.73 -7.10
N TYR A 60 5.97 13.26 -6.26
CA TYR A 60 7.42 13.25 -6.44
C TYR A 60 7.99 11.85 -6.12
N PRO A 61 7.72 10.84 -6.95
CA PRO A 61 8.05 9.46 -6.63
C PRO A 61 9.56 9.25 -6.56
N HIS A 62 10.02 8.62 -5.49
CA HIS A 62 11.39 8.17 -5.34
C HIS A 62 11.52 6.73 -5.81
N THR A 63 12.28 6.49 -6.88
CA THR A 63 12.36 5.16 -7.51
C THR A 63 13.63 4.40 -7.11
N PRO A 64 13.71 3.08 -7.33
CA PRO A 64 14.90 2.29 -6.93
C PRO A 64 16.25 2.78 -7.48
N ASP A 65 16.24 3.51 -8.60
CA ASP A 65 17.38 4.16 -9.24
C ASP A 65 17.85 5.45 -8.53
N ASP A 66 17.12 5.96 -7.55
CA ASP A 66 17.46 7.19 -6.82
C ASP A 66 18.46 6.97 -5.65
N GLY A 67 19.02 5.76 -5.51
CA GLY A 67 20.03 5.46 -4.50
C GLY A 67 19.51 5.46 -3.06
N LEU A 68 18.24 5.09 -2.87
CA LEU A 68 17.59 5.05 -1.56
C LEU A 68 18.24 4.03 -0.62
N GLN A 69 18.42 4.43 0.64
CA GLN A 69 18.80 3.48 1.71
C GLN A 69 17.66 2.48 1.93
N GLY A 70 18.00 1.18 2.06
CA GLY A 70 17.03 0.10 2.21
C GLY A 70 16.56 -0.55 0.91
N VAL A 71 17.03 -0.07 -0.25
CA VAL A 71 16.83 -0.69 -1.57
C VAL A 71 18.04 -1.54 -1.98
N VAL A 72 19.21 -1.32 -1.39
CA VAL A 72 20.43 -2.07 -1.67
C VAL A 72 20.61 -3.26 -0.72
N ASP A 73 21.22 -4.34 -1.20
CA ASP A 73 21.62 -5.49 -0.39
C ASP A 73 22.82 -5.18 0.53
N ALA A 74 23.26 -6.18 1.31
CA ALA A 74 24.37 -6.04 2.25
C ALA A 74 25.72 -5.68 1.58
N ASP A 75 25.86 -5.95 0.28
CA ASP A 75 27.04 -5.65 -0.53
C ASP A 75 26.89 -4.31 -1.29
N GLY A 76 25.76 -3.62 -1.11
CA GLY A 76 25.46 -2.34 -1.75
C GLY A 76 24.88 -2.45 -3.16
N ASN A 77 24.49 -3.64 -3.62
CA ASN A 77 23.87 -3.80 -4.93
C ASN A 77 22.37 -3.54 -4.86
N CYS A 78 21.83 -2.81 -5.84
CA CYS A 78 20.38 -2.67 -6.00
C CYS A 78 19.83 -3.91 -6.73
N PRO A 79 18.97 -4.73 -6.10
CA PRO A 79 18.40 -5.92 -6.72
C PRO A 79 17.24 -5.56 -7.65
N PHE A 80 16.79 -4.30 -7.67
CA PHE A 80 15.74 -3.85 -8.57
C PHE A 80 16.29 -3.54 -9.95
N GLN A 81 15.70 -4.20 -10.95
CA GLN A 81 15.95 -3.95 -12.36
C GLN A 81 14.71 -3.36 -13.00
N LYS A 82 14.93 -2.34 -13.84
CA LYS A 82 13.86 -1.75 -14.64
C LYS A 82 13.51 -2.71 -15.78
N VAL A 83 12.24 -3.02 -15.94
CA VAL A 83 11.79 -4.05 -16.91
C VAL A 83 11.52 -3.46 -18.30
N GLY A 84 11.47 -2.14 -18.43
CA GLY A 84 11.35 -1.49 -19.74
C GLY A 84 11.22 0.02 -19.62
N TYR A 85 10.85 0.67 -20.73
CA TYR A 85 10.38 2.05 -20.68
C TYR A 85 8.99 2.12 -20.03
N THR A 86 8.63 3.32 -19.59
CA THR A 86 7.36 3.64 -18.93
C THR A 86 6.18 2.94 -19.60
N ASP A 87 5.25 2.40 -18.80
CA ASP A 87 4.01 1.85 -19.36
C ASP A 87 3.21 2.92 -20.14
N TYR A 88 2.08 2.55 -20.73
CA TYR A 88 1.21 3.49 -21.46
C TYR A 88 0.72 4.68 -20.60
N HIS A 89 0.82 4.59 -19.28
CA HIS A 89 0.43 5.61 -18.31
C HIS A 89 1.60 6.43 -17.76
N GLY A 90 2.84 6.18 -18.22
CA GLY A 90 4.03 6.89 -17.74
C GLY A 90 4.65 6.29 -16.47
N SER A 91 4.18 5.13 -16.01
CA SER A 91 4.68 4.49 -14.79
C SER A 91 6.02 3.81 -15.03
N LYS A 92 6.95 3.91 -14.08
CA LYS A 92 8.22 3.15 -14.13
C LYS A 92 7.99 1.77 -13.49
N LEU A 93 8.35 0.70 -14.21
CA LEU A 93 8.19 -0.68 -13.76
C LEU A 93 9.52 -1.30 -13.36
N TYR A 94 9.54 -1.93 -12.18
CA TYR A 94 10.71 -2.63 -11.64
C TYR A 94 10.38 -4.06 -11.21
N HIS A 95 11.40 -4.91 -11.27
CA HIS A 95 11.44 -6.28 -10.78
C HIS A 95 12.64 -6.42 -9.84
N ASN A 96 12.48 -7.07 -8.70
CA ASN A 96 13.55 -7.42 -7.77
C ASN A 96 14.08 -8.84 -8.07
N VAL A 97 15.32 -8.94 -8.55
CA VAL A 97 15.91 -10.23 -8.99
C VAL A 97 16.18 -11.23 -7.86
N SER A 98 16.05 -10.80 -6.60
CA SER A 98 16.28 -11.63 -5.43
C SER A 98 15.02 -12.30 -4.89
N LEU A 99 13.84 -12.04 -5.49
CA LEU A 99 12.58 -12.68 -5.08
C LEU A 99 12.19 -13.81 -6.04
N ASP A 100 11.84 -14.97 -5.48
CA ASP A 100 11.41 -16.16 -6.24
C ASP A 100 9.94 -16.17 -6.64
N VAL A 101 9.16 -15.18 -6.19
CA VAL A 101 7.74 -15.03 -6.51
C VAL A 101 7.55 -14.05 -7.66
N ALA A 102 6.57 -14.27 -8.53
CA ALA A 102 6.27 -13.32 -9.60
C ALA A 102 5.76 -11.99 -9.02
N HIS A 103 6.40 -10.88 -9.36
CA HIS A 103 6.05 -9.59 -8.77
C HIS A 103 6.30 -8.39 -9.70
N TRP A 104 5.68 -7.26 -9.36
CA TRP A 104 5.91 -5.97 -10.02
C TRP A 104 5.92 -4.82 -9.01
N LEU A 105 6.86 -3.88 -9.15
CA LEU A 105 6.78 -2.54 -8.58
C LEU A 105 6.39 -1.56 -9.68
N GLU A 106 5.22 -0.95 -9.58
CA GLU A 106 4.74 0.10 -10.46
C GLU A 106 4.85 1.45 -9.74
N MET A 107 5.80 2.28 -10.17
CA MET A 107 6.01 3.63 -9.64
C MET A 107 5.26 4.65 -10.50
N ASN A 108 4.25 5.29 -9.91
CA ASN A 108 3.42 6.30 -10.55
C ASN A 108 3.73 7.69 -10.04
N GLN A 109 3.65 8.67 -10.93
CA GLN A 109 3.66 10.08 -10.57
C GLN A 109 2.25 10.68 -10.64
N GLY A 110 1.77 11.25 -9.54
CA GLY A 110 0.47 11.93 -9.48
C GLY A 110 -0.15 11.97 -8.09
N ASP A 111 -1.34 12.55 -8.00
CA ASP A 111 -2.13 12.59 -6.76
C ASP A 111 -2.64 11.19 -6.37
N GLY A 112 -2.49 10.83 -5.09
CA GLY A 112 -2.88 9.53 -4.57
C GLY A 112 -4.38 9.27 -4.63
N GLY A 113 -5.20 10.27 -4.29
CA GLY A 113 -6.66 10.17 -4.35
C GLY A 113 -7.17 9.97 -5.78
N GLN A 114 -6.61 10.72 -6.74
CA GLN A 114 -6.95 10.58 -8.16
C GLN A 114 -6.54 9.22 -8.74
N LYS A 115 -5.33 8.74 -8.43
CA LYS A 115 -4.89 7.40 -8.87
C LYS A 115 -5.80 6.34 -8.25
N LEU A 116 -6.07 6.40 -6.95
CA LEU A 116 -6.97 5.47 -6.26
C LEU A 116 -8.37 5.43 -6.90
N ALA A 117 -8.93 6.58 -7.26
CA ALA A 117 -10.23 6.67 -7.92
C ALA A 117 -10.25 5.91 -9.26
N SER A 118 -9.16 5.95 -10.02
CA SER A 118 -9.02 5.24 -11.30
C SER A 118 -8.70 3.75 -11.18
N MET A 119 -8.18 3.32 -10.03
CA MET A 119 -7.71 1.95 -9.86
C MET A 119 -8.86 0.94 -9.75
N PRO A 120 -8.63 -0.31 -10.21
CA PRO A 120 -9.48 -1.44 -9.80
C PRO A 120 -9.37 -1.65 -8.29
N PHE A 121 -10.23 -2.51 -7.72
CA PHE A 121 -10.12 -2.84 -6.32
C PHE A 121 -8.72 -3.38 -5.96
N VAL A 122 -8.28 -3.11 -4.74
CA VAL A 122 -6.98 -3.54 -4.19
C VAL A 122 -7.20 -4.57 -3.10
N ASP A 123 -6.20 -5.41 -2.86
CA ASP A 123 -6.24 -6.38 -1.76
C ASP A 123 -5.71 -5.78 -0.47
N ILE A 124 -4.66 -4.97 -0.58
CA ILE A 124 -4.07 -4.26 0.53
C ILE A 124 -3.94 -2.78 0.16
N LEU A 125 -4.44 -1.91 1.04
CA LEU A 125 -4.18 -0.49 0.98
C LEU A 125 -3.20 -0.14 2.09
N TYR A 126 -1.98 0.29 1.73
CA TYR A 126 -0.97 0.72 2.67
C TYR A 126 -0.98 2.24 2.76
N VAL A 127 -1.43 2.77 3.89
CA VAL A 127 -1.54 4.21 4.15
C VAL A 127 -0.42 4.60 5.11
N ASP A 128 0.59 5.31 4.61
CA ASP A 128 1.72 5.74 5.43
C ASP A 128 1.62 7.17 5.96
N TRP A 129 0.68 7.94 5.40
CA TRP A 129 0.34 9.30 5.79
C TRP A 129 -1.11 9.61 5.39
N LEU A 130 -1.84 10.37 6.23
CA LEU A 130 -3.28 10.67 6.02
C LEU A 130 -3.57 12.06 5.39
N ASP A 131 -2.57 12.93 5.22
CA ASP A 131 -2.76 14.27 4.64
C ASP A 131 -2.90 14.29 3.10
N ASP A 132 -3.35 15.44 2.60
CA ASP A 132 -3.37 16.01 1.24
C ASP A 132 -3.96 15.17 0.09
N TRP A 133 -3.81 13.84 0.10
CA TRP A 133 -4.40 12.93 -0.89
C TRP A 133 -5.77 12.39 -0.49
N ILE A 134 -6.15 12.51 0.79
CA ILE A 134 -7.49 12.19 1.29
C ILE A 134 -8.26 13.49 1.55
N PRO A 135 -9.42 13.71 0.91
CA PRO A 135 -10.26 14.85 1.24
C PRO A 135 -10.68 14.81 2.71
N THR A 136 -10.30 15.82 3.50
CA THR A 136 -10.76 15.93 4.89
C THR A 136 -12.19 16.49 4.94
N PRO A 137 -13.05 15.99 5.84
CA PRO A 137 -14.31 16.65 6.14
C PRO A 137 -14.04 17.92 6.94
N VAL A 138 -13.88 19.05 6.24
CA VAL A 138 -13.87 20.44 6.73
C VAL A 138 -12.85 20.77 7.84
N ALA A 139 -11.92 21.68 7.55
CA ALA A 139 -10.95 22.18 8.51
C ALA A 139 -11.62 22.69 9.81
N GLY A 140 -11.15 22.20 10.97
CA GLY A 140 -11.58 22.67 12.30
C GLY A 140 -12.45 21.71 13.13
N LEU A 141 -12.61 20.45 12.71
CA LEU A 141 -13.23 19.39 13.51
C LEU A 141 -12.19 18.36 13.94
N ASP A 142 -12.35 17.77 15.13
CA ASP A 142 -11.69 16.52 15.50
C ASP A 142 -12.16 15.45 14.50
N VAL A 143 -11.24 15.00 13.63
CA VAL A 143 -11.48 13.99 12.60
C VAL A 143 -10.91 12.66 13.06
N ASP A 144 -11.77 11.65 13.17
CA ASP A 144 -11.36 10.29 13.49
C ASP A 144 -10.87 9.58 12.22
N PHE A 145 -9.98 8.58 12.37
CA PHE A 145 -9.56 7.74 11.24
C PHE A 145 -10.74 7.17 10.45
N SER A 146 -11.84 6.86 11.13
CA SER A 146 -13.06 6.34 10.49
C SER A 146 -13.64 7.28 9.43
N ASP A 147 -13.38 8.59 9.54
CA ASP A 147 -13.81 9.59 8.55
C ASP A 147 -12.93 9.56 7.31
N TYR A 148 -11.61 9.43 7.49
CA TYR A 148 -10.67 9.20 6.38
C TYR A 148 -10.95 7.88 5.68
N ALA A 149 -11.19 6.81 6.45
CA ALA A 149 -11.43 5.46 5.94
C ALA A 149 -12.59 5.41 4.93
N LYS A 150 -13.62 6.23 5.10
CA LYS A 150 -14.74 6.30 4.15
C LYS A 150 -14.29 6.68 2.73
N ALA A 151 -13.24 7.48 2.60
CA ALA A 151 -12.73 7.94 1.32
C ALA A 151 -12.04 6.83 0.51
N PHE A 152 -11.54 5.77 1.15
CA PHE A 152 -10.72 4.75 0.47
C PHE A 152 -11.10 3.30 0.77
N ALA A 153 -11.80 3.00 1.86
CA ALA A 153 -12.13 1.62 2.24
C ALA A 153 -12.97 0.90 1.18
N HIS A 154 -13.81 1.64 0.46
CA HIS A 154 -14.62 1.11 -0.64
C HIS A 154 -13.79 0.64 -1.85
N LYS A 155 -12.49 0.93 -1.90
CA LYS A 155 -11.55 0.44 -2.92
C LYS A 155 -10.84 -0.85 -2.50
N VAL A 156 -10.94 -1.25 -1.24
CA VAL A 156 -10.36 -2.50 -0.75
C VAL A 156 -11.36 -3.62 -0.96
N ARG A 157 -10.89 -4.74 -1.53
CA ARG A 157 -11.73 -5.93 -1.75
C ARG A 157 -12.18 -6.52 -0.43
N ASP A 158 -13.31 -7.23 -0.48
CA ASP A 158 -13.78 -8.10 0.59
C ASP A 158 -12.71 -9.08 1.08
N GLY A 159 -12.46 -9.08 2.39
CA GLY A 159 -11.38 -9.83 3.03
C GLY A 159 -9.98 -9.23 2.84
N GLY A 160 -9.89 -8.05 2.23
CA GLY A 160 -8.67 -7.26 2.10
C GLY A 160 -8.32 -6.50 3.38
N LEU A 161 -7.18 -5.82 3.33
CA LEU A 161 -6.54 -5.22 4.49
C LEU A 161 -6.22 -3.74 4.24
N ILE A 162 -6.52 -2.89 5.22
CA ILE A 162 -5.98 -1.54 5.30
C ILE A 162 -4.89 -1.55 6.37
N LEU A 163 -3.68 -1.18 5.98
CA LEU A 163 -2.53 -1.03 6.86
C LEU A 163 -2.23 0.45 7.05
N LEU A 164 -2.25 0.92 8.29
CA LEU A 164 -1.87 2.29 8.64
C LEU A 164 -0.48 2.30 9.30
N ASP A 165 0.49 2.98 8.69
CA ASP A 165 1.80 3.23 9.28
C ASP A 165 1.73 4.45 10.21
N LEU A 166 2.05 4.24 11.49
CA LEU A 166 1.86 5.23 12.56
C LEU A 166 3.03 6.19 12.70
N LYS A 167 3.36 6.94 11.64
CA LYS A 167 4.30 8.04 11.84
C LYS A 167 3.68 9.20 12.63
N ASP A 168 2.36 9.32 12.61
CA ASP A 168 1.61 10.19 13.51
C ASP A 168 1.29 9.47 14.82
N ALA A 169 2.19 9.56 15.79
CA ALA A 169 2.05 8.98 17.13
C ALA A 169 0.80 9.45 17.92
N ALA A 170 -0.05 10.30 17.35
CA ALA A 170 -1.31 10.76 17.92
C ALA A 170 -2.53 9.90 17.53
N ILE A 171 -2.46 9.07 16.47
CA ILE A 171 -3.65 8.37 15.93
C ILE A 171 -3.36 6.86 15.81
N CYS A 172 -3.70 6.12 16.86
CA CYS A 172 -3.77 4.66 17.07
C CYS A 172 -3.34 3.67 15.95
N GLN A 173 -2.62 2.61 16.38
CA GLN A 173 -2.22 1.43 15.60
C GLN A 173 -3.43 0.72 15.01
N LEU A 174 -3.55 0.76 13.66
CA LEU A 174 -4.78 0.36 12.98
C LEU A 174 -4.51 -0.58 11.79
N ALA A 175 -4.67 -1.90 11.99
CA ALA A 175 -4.93 -2.82 10.88
C ALA A 175 -6.41 -3.17 10.87
N ILE A 176 -7.09 -2.89 9.76
CA ILE A 176 -8.53 -3.10 9.58
C ILE A 176 -8.76 -4.16 8.52
N GLN A 177 -9.40 -5.26 8.92
CA GLN A 177 -9.87 -6.29 8.00
C GLN A 177 -11.28 -5.94 7.49
N CYS A 178 -11.44 -5.88 6.16
CA CYS A 178 -12.75 -5.64 5.56
C CYS A 178 -13.59 -6.93 5.60
N PRO A 179 -14.82 -6.90 6.17
CA PRO A 179 -15.68 -8.09 6.20
C PRO A 179 -16.10 -8.50 4.78
N PRO A 180 -16.38 -9.80 4.53
CA PRO A 180 -16.94 -10.25 3.26
C PRO A 180 -18.36 -9.70 3.05
N ALA A 181 -18.73 -9.32 1.83
CA ALA A 181 -20.10 -8.99 1.48
C ALA A 181 -21.01 -10.23 1.64
N ALA A 182 -22.14 -10.02 2.32
CA ALA A 182 -23.18 -11.03 2.56
C ALA A 182 -24.00 -11.32 1.31
#